data_AF-A0A7V2X6H9-F1
#
_entry.id   AF-A0A7V2X6H9-F1
#
_cell.length_a   1.000
_cell.length_b   1.000
_cell.length_c   1.000
_cell.angle_alpha   90.00
_cell.angle_beta   90.00
_cell.angle_gamma   90.00
#
_symmetry.space_group_name_H-M   'P 1'
#
loop_
_entity.id
_entity.type
_entity.pdbx_description
1 polymer ?
#
loop_
_entity_poly.entity_id
_entity_poly.type
_entity_poly.pdbx_seq_one_letter_code
_entity_poly.pdbx_strand_id
1 'polypeptide(L)'
;AGTPLPVLYTENLALDAMLPAVGQGALGLEIRAADSRIASLVEAVNHYATFQAVMAERHFLLALGGGCQVPLGALATVEENRLHLRAVVFDPDGTGRRTGDLRGEPREAAELGARLAARLK
;
A
#
# COMPACT_ATOMS: atom_id res chain seq x y z
N ALA A 1 23.38 21.21 21.86
CA ALA A 1 22.20 20.38 22.14
C ALA A 1 21.02 21.00 21.40
N GLY A 2 20.50 20.34 20.36
CA GLY A 2 19.44 20.90 19.52
C GLY A 2 18.11 20.85 20.25
N THR A 3 17.39 21.96 20.28
CA THR A 3 16.02 22.03 20.79
C THR A 3 15.16 21.02 20.02
N PRO A 4 14.36 20.16 20.70
CA PRO A 4 13.46 19.25 19.99
C PRO A 4 12.48 20.07 19.14
N LEU A 5 12.27 19.62 17.90
CA LEU A 5 11.31 20.24 16.99
C LEU A 5 9.89 20.17 17.60
N PRO A 6 9.07 21.21 17.39
CA PRO A 6 7.69 21.19 17.85
C PRO A 6 6.93 20.03 17.18
N VAL A 7 6.01 19.43 17.93
CA VAL A 7 5.09 18.44 17.38
C VAL A 7 4.08 19.16 16.49
N LEU A 8 4.08 18.82 15.19
CA LEU A 8 3.24 19.46 14.17
C LEU A 8 1.98 18.64 13.81
N TYR A 9 1.59 17.65 14.62
CA TYR A 9 0.36 16.88 14.42
C TYR A 9 -0.59 17.04 15.60
N THR A 10 -1.90 17.06 15.32
CA THR A 10 -2.95 17.21 16.34
C THR A 10 -3.55 15.87 16.73
N GLU A 11 -3.71 14.96 15.78
CA GLU A 11 -4.33 13.66 16.00
C GLU A 11 -3.77 12.59 15.06
N ASN A 12 -3.88 11.32 15.47
CA ASN A 12 -3.69 10.17 14.60
C ASN A 12 -5.07 9.66 14.18
N LEU A 13 -5.34 9.68 12.88
CA LEU A 13 -6.59 9.17 12.34
C LEU A 13 -6.59 7.64 12.39
N ALA A 14 -7.65 7.06 12.96
CA ALA A 14 -7.82 5.62 13.02
C ALA A 14 -8.10 5.02 11.63
N LEU A 15 -7.67 3.78 11.39
CA LEU A 15 -7.71 3.14 10.08
C LEU A 15 -9.12 2.79 9.59
N ASP A 16 -10.09 2.72 10.49
CA ASP A 16 -11.52 2.61 10.21
C ASP A 16 -12.12 3.95 9.74
N ALA A 17 -11.55 5.07 10.19
CA ALA A 17 -11.90 6.41 9.75
C ALA A 17 -11.21 6.80 8.42
N MET A 18 -9.92 6.49 8.29
CA MET A 18 -9.10 6.88 7.13
C MET A 18 -8.10 5.78 6.76
N LEU A 19 -8.36 5.08 5.66
CA LEU A 19 -7.32 4.23 5.06
C LEU A 19 -6.26 5.11 4.38
N PRO A 20 -4.98 4.75 4.52
CA PRO A 20 -3.88 5.52 3.94
C PRO A 20 -3.85 5.42 2.40
N ALA A 21 -3.07 6.31 1.80
CA ALA A 21 -2.67 6.16 0.40
C ALA A 21 -1.83 4.89 0.20
N VAL A 22 -1.89 4.35 -1.03
CA VAL A 22 -1.08 3.19 -1.46
C VAL A 22 0.41 3.47 -1.20
N GLY A 23 1.06 2.60 -0.43
CA GLY A 23 2.47 2.67 -0.08
C GLY A 23 2.84 3.75 0.96
N GLN A 24 1.86 4.38 1.61
CA GLN A 24 2.14 5.42 2.60
C GLN A 24 3.03 4.88 3.74
N GLY A 25 4.11 5.60 4.03
CA GLY A 25 5.07 5.22 5.07
C GLY A 25 6.17 4.26 4.61
N ALA A 26 6.10 3.72 3.39
CA ALA A 26 7.16 2.92 2.81
C ALA A 26 8.14 3.78 1.98
N LEU A 27 9.42 3.40 2.00
CA LEU A 27 10.45 3.95 1.11
C LEU A 27 10.76 2.94 0.00
N GLY A 28 10.63 3.38 -1.26
CA GLY A 28 11.02 2.60 -2.43
C GLY A 28 12.40 3.00 -2.92
N LEU A 29 13.23 2.01 -3.30
CA LEU A 29 14.53 2.24 -3.93
C LEU A 29 14.45 1.84 -5.40
N GLU A 30 14.63 2.80 -6.30
CA GLU A 30 14.66 2.57 -7.74
C GLU A 30 16.11 2.39 -8.22
N ILE A 31 16.34 1.37 -9.04
CA ILE A 31 17.65 1.00 -9.56
C ILE A 31 17.57 0.73 -11.06
N ARG A 32 18.71 0.78 -11.75
CA ARG A 32 18.79 0.33 -13.14
C ARG A 32 18.60 -1.18 -13.21
N ALA A 33 17.74 -1.66 -14.11
CA ALA A 33 17.38 -3.07 -14.23
C ALA A 33 18.57 -4.02 -14.46
N ALA A 34 19.63 -3.57 -15.13
CA ALA A 34 20.81 -4.39 -15.45
C ALA A 34 22.01 -4.20 -14.49
N ASP A 35 21.83 -3.49 -13.36
CA ASP A 35 22.90 -3.25 -12.39
C ASP A 35 22.85 -4.25 -11.23
N SER A 36 23.37 -5.46 -11.47
CA SER A 36 23.36 -6.56 -10.50
C SER A 36 24.05 -6.22 -9.18
N ARG A 37 25.12 -5.42 -9.24
CA ARG A 37 25.85 -4.96 -8.06
C ARG A 37 24.94 -4.13 -7.16
N ILE A 38 24.21 -3.18 -7.73
CA ILE A 38 23.26 -2.37 -6.96
C ILE A 38 22.06 -3.20 -6.49
N ALA A 39 21.57 -4.14 -7.31
CA ALA A 39 20.48 -5.03 -6.94
C ALA A 39 20.78 -5.83 -5.66
N SER A 40 21.98 -6.39 -5.53
CA SER A 40 22.38 -7.12 -4.31
C SER A 40 22.42 -6.23 -3.06
N LEU A 41 22.79 -4.96 -3.20
CA LEU A 41 22.82 -4.01 -2.07
C LEU A 41 21.42 -3.60 -1.63
N VAL A 42 20.51 -3.36 -2.59
CA VAL A 42 19.11 -3.01 -2.28
C VAL A 42 18.36 -4.19 -1.68
N GLU A 43 18.61 -5.41 -2.17
CA GLU A 43 17.99 -6.61 -1.60
C GLU A 43 18.34 -6.80 -0.12
N ALA A 44 19.58 -6.48 0.27
CA ALA A 44 20.04 -6.60 1.66
C ALA A 44 19.29 -5.67 2.64
N VAL A 45 18.67 -4.58 2.15
CA VAL A 45 17.86 -3.65 2.97
C VAL A 45 16.36 -3.79 2.72
N ASN A 46 15.95 -4.74 1.87
CA ASN A 46 14.55 -4.96 1.55
C ASN A 46 13.83 -5.68 2.71
N HIS A 47 12.77 -5.08 3.23
CA HIS A 47 11.94 -5.72 4.24
C HIS A 47 10.79 -6.49 3.57
N TYR A 48 10.90 -7.82 3.54
CA TYR A 48 9.98 -8.70 2.81
C TYR A 48 8.50 -8.42 3.08
N ALA A 49 8.11 -8.29 4.36
CA ALA A 49 6.71 -8.05 4.73
C ALA A 49 6.17 -6.71 4.19
N THR A 50 6.96 -5.63 4.30
CA THR A 50 6.60 -4.32 3.73
C THR A 50 6.54 -4.39 2.20
N PHE A 51 7.49 -5.09 1.57
CA PHE A 51 7.48 -5.28 0.13
C PHE A 51 6.19 -5.95 -0.34
N GLN A 52 5.78 -7.07 0.27
CA GLN A 52 4.54 -7.76 -0.11
C GLN A 52 3.29 -6.91 0.16
N ALA A 53 3.23 -6.19 1.28
CA ALA A 53 2.14 -5.27 1.57
C ALA A 53 1.99 -4.20 0.48
N VAL A 54 3.07 -3.46 0.20
CA VAL A 54 3.08 -2.40 -0.82
C VAL A 54 2.79 -2.97 -2.22
N MET A 55 3.28 -4.18 -2.52
CA MET A 55 2.99 -4.84 -3.79
C MET A 55 1.50 -5.11 -3.99
N ALA A 56 0.79 -5.55 -2.94
CA ALA A 56 -0.65 -5.76 -3.01
C ALA A 56 -1.42 -4.46 -3.22
N GLU A 57 -1.08 -3.41 -2.46
CA GLU A 57 -1.69 -2.09 -2.57
C GLU A 57 -1.47 -1.48 -3.97
N ARG A 58 -0.26 -1.60 -4.52
CA ARG A 58 0.07 -1.11 -5.86
C ARG A 58 -0.69 -1.85 -6.95
N HIS A 59 -0.80 -3.17 -6.87
CA HIS A 59 -1.55 -3.95 -7.86
C HIS A 59 -3.05 -3.71 -7.77
N PHE A 60 -3.58 -3.42 -6.57
CA PHE A 60 -4.95 -2.94 -6.41
C PHE A 60 -5.19 -1.62 -7.15
N LEU A 61 -4.33 -0.61 -6.94
CA LEU A 61 -4.41 0.68 -7.63
C LEU A 61 -4.29 0.53 -9.16
N LEU A 62 -3.30 -0.22 -9.63
CA LEU A 62 -3.06 -0.45 -11.06
C LEU A 62 -4.28 -1.13 -11.72
N ALA A 63 -4.87 -2.13 -11.07
CA ALA A 63 -6.00 -2.88 -11.62
C ALA A 63 -7.28 -2.04 -11.73
N LEU A 64 -7.45 -1.01 -10.88
CA LEU A 64 -8.54 -0.03 -10.98
C LEU A 64 -8.33 1.00 -12.12
N GLY A 65 -7.22 0.92 -12.85
CA GLY A 65 -6.87 1.91 -13.89
C GLY A 65 -6.39 3.23 -13.28
N GLY A 66 -5.98 3.22 -12.02
CA GLY A 66 -5.69 4.43 -11.28
C GLY A 66 -4.26 4.95 -11.44
N GLY A 67 -4.16 6.24 -11.75
CA GLY A 67 -3.04 7.11 -11.33
C GLY A 67 -3.40 7.86 -10.04
N CYS A 68 -2.62 8.88 -9.66
CA CYS A 68 -2.80 9.63 -8.41
C CYS A 68 -4.17 10.34 -8.22
N GLN A 69 -5.07 10.32 -9.19
CA GLN A 69 -6.35 11.03 -9.17
C GLN A 69 -7.55 10.16 -8.81
N VAL A 70 -7.36 8.87 -8.55
CA VAL A 70 -8.46 8.01 -8.09
C VAL A 70 -8.66 8.22 -6.58
N PRO A 71 -9.86 8.63 -6.12
CA PRO A 71 -10.13 8.80 -4.69
C PRO A 71 -10.28 7.42 -4.05
N LEU A 72 -9.18 6.86 -3.56
CA LEU A 72 -9.13 5.56 -2.91
C LEU A 72 -8.12 5.54 -1.75
N GLY A 73 -8.27 4.56 -0.88
CA GLY A 73 -7.30 4.20 0.14
C GLY A 73 -7.09 2.70 0.16
N ALA A 74 -5.86 2.26 0.43
CA ALA A 74 -5.51 0.85 0.51
C ALA A 74 -4.41 0.64 1.54
N LEU A 75 -4.57 -0.39 2.37
CA LEU A 75 -3.59 -0.80 3.35
C LEU A 75 -3.51 -2.31 3.39
N ALA A 76 -2.30 -2.83 3.18
CA ALA A 76 -1.96 -4.21 3.39
C ALA A 76 -1.06 -4.36 4.62
N THR A 77 -1.31 -5.40 5.41
CA THR A 77 -0.41 -5.80 6.51
C THR A 77 -0.05 -7.27 6.36
N VAL A 78 1.15 -7.64 6.80
CA VAL A 78 1.58 -9.04 6.89
C VAL A 78 1.82 -9.38 8.35
N GLU A 79 0.96 -10.24 8.90
CA GLU A 79 1.02 -10.71 10.28
C GLU A 79 0.93 -12.24 10.26
N GLU A 80 1.77 -12.92 11.05
CA GLU A 80 1.77 -14.40 11.14
C GLU A 80 1.81 -15.10 9.76
N ASN A 81 2.61 -14.56 8.83
CA ASN A 81 2.73 -15.02 7.46
C ASN A 81 1.42 -14.97 6.64
N ARG A 82 0.50 -14.07 6.99
CA ARG A 82 -0.75 -13.83 6.27
C ARG A 82 -0.84 -12.38 5.86
N LEU A 83 -1.09 -12.16 4.57
CA LEU A 83 -1.30 -10.84 4.00
C LEU A 83 -2.78 -10.49 4.10
N HIS A 84 -3.12 -9.34 4.69
CA HIS A 84 -4.48 -8.79 4.74
C HIS A 84 -4.50 -7.44 4.04
N LEU A 85 -5.18 -7.36 2.89
CA LEU A 85 -5.40 -6.13 2.14
C LEU A 85 -6.81 -5.60 2.43
N ARG A 86 -6.91 -4.35 2.88
CA ARG A 86 -8.16 -3.58 3.00
C ARG A 86 -8.12 -2.42 2.03
N ALA A 87 -9.27 -2.11 1.42
CA ALA A 87 -9.38 -0.98 0.51
C ALA A 87 -10.74 -0.30 0.54
N VAL A 88 -10.73 0.97 0.12
CA VAL A 88 -11.92 1.79 -0.15
C VAL A 88 -11.74 2.51 -1.48
N VAL A 89 -12.80 2.57 -2.28
CA VAL A 89 -12.89 3.37 -3.51
C VAL A 89 -14.09 4.29 -3.37
N PHE A 90 -13.90 5.58 -3.57
CA PHE A 90 -14.96 6.58 -3.55
C PHE A 90 -15.43 6.88 -4.97
N ASP A 91 -16.69 7.27 -5.11
CA ASP A 91 -17.18 7.82 -6.37
C ASP A 91 -16.58 9.22 -6.60
N PRO A 92 -16.21 9.58 -7.84
CA PRO A 92 -15.58 10.87 -8.12
C PRO A 92 -16.40 12.10 -7.70
N ASP A 93 -17.73 11.94 -7.64
CA ASP A 93 -18.67 12.97 -7.21
C ASP A 93 -18.94 12.97 -5.69
N GLY A 94 -18.31 12.06 -4.94
CA GLY A 94 -18.46 11.91 -3.49
C GLY A 94 -19.79 11.29 -3.04
N THR A 95 -20.60 10.78 -3.96
CA THR A 95 -21.95 10.27 -3.65
C THR A 95 -21.95 8.89 -2.99
N GLY A 96 -20.85 8.13 -3.14
CA GLY A 96 -20.76 6.77 -2.65
C GLY A 96 -19.34 6.30 -2.39
N ARG A 97 -19.26 5.13 -1.75
CA ARG A 97 -18.02 4.40 -1.53
C ARG A 97 -18.24 2.89 -1.59
N ARG A 98 -17.24 2.17 -2.07
CA ARG A 98 -17.13 0.72 -2.04
C ARG A 98 -15.95 0.34 -1.17
N THR A 99 -16.15 -0.54 -0.20
CA THR A 99 -15.09 -1.05 0.68
C THR A 99 -14.99 -2.56 0.56
N GLY A 100 -13.80 -3.10 0.76
CA GLY A 100 -13.62 -4.54 0.81
C GLY A 100 -12.26 -4.93 1.37
N ASP A 101 -12.13 -6.21 1.70
CA ASP A 101 -10.88 -6.78 2.14
C ASP A 101 -10.67 -8.20 1.63
N LEU A 102 -9.41 -8.60 1.58
CA LEU A 102 -8.98 -9.92 1.17
C LEU A 102 -7.77 -10.38 1.97
N ARG A 103 -7.70 -11.69 2.25
CA ARG A 103 -6.55 -12.34 2.87
C ARG A 103 -5.95 -13.40 1.96
N GLY A 104 -4.63 -13.54 1.98
CA GLY A 104 -3.90 -14.50 1.18
C GLY A 104 -2.48 -14.72 1.70
N GLU A 105 -1.70 -15.49 0.96
CA GLU A 105 -0.29 -15.66 1.26
C GLU A 105 0.51 -14.42 0.81
N PRO A 106 1.55 -13.99 1.54
CA PRO A 106 2.38 -12.84 1.14
C PRO A 106 2.93 -12.96 -0.29
N ARG A 107 3.30 -14.17 -0.72
CA ARG A 107 3.79 -14.44 -2.09
C ARG A 107 2.75 -14.17 -3.20
N GLU A 108 1.47 -14.06 -2.85
CA GLU A 108 0.35 -13.83 -3.77
C GLU A 108 -0.07 -12.35 -3.79
N ALA A 109 0.72 -11.45 -3.20
CA ALA A 109 0.38 -10.04 -3.02
C ALA A 109 -0.20 -9.35 -4.26
N ALA A 110 0.48 -9.49 -5.40
CA ALA A 110 0.06 -8.89 -6.65
C ALA A 110 -1.33 -9.39 -7.11
N GLU A 111 -1.56 -10.71 -7.02
CA GLU A 111 -2.83 -11.33 -7.40
C GLU A 111 -3.95 -10.93 -6.43
N LEU A 112 -3.66 -10.88 -5.12
CA LEU A 112 -4.60 -10.45 -4.09
C LEU A 112 -5.09 -9.02 -4.35
N GLY A 113 -4.18 -8.12 -4.70
CA GLY A 113 -4.49 -6.74 -5.08
C GLY A 113 -5.41 -6.66 -6.29
N ALA A 114 -5.06 -7.34 -7.38
CA ALA A 114 -5.87 -7.37 -8.59
C ALA A 114 -7.27 -7.96 -8.37
N ARG A 115 -7.38 -9.02 -7.54
CA ARG A 115 -8.65 -9.64 -7.17
C ARG A 115 -9.54 -8.72 -6.34
N LEU A 116 -8.98 -7.98 -5.39
CA LEU A 116 -9.77 -7.01 -4.62
C LEU A 116 -10.26 -5.88 -5.53
N ALA A 117 -9.42 -5.39 -6.43
CA ALA A 117 -9.81 -4.37 -7.40
C ALA A 117 -11.00 -4.83 -8.26
N ALA A 118 -10.98 -6.07 -8.76
CA ALA A 118 -12.08 -6.63 -9.54
C ALA A 118 -13.42 -6.69 -8.77
N ARG A 119 -13.39 -6.77 -7.44
CA ARG A 119 -14.60 -6.76 -6.59
C ARG A 119 -15.14 -5.35 -6.30
N LEU A 120 -14.28 -4.34 -6.41
CA LEU A 120 -14.59 -2.95 -6.06
C LEU A 120 -14.72 -2.01 -7.28
N LYS A 121 -14.48 -2.54 -8.49
CA LYS A 121 -14.90 -1.93 -9.76
C LYS A 121 -16.41 -1.85 -9.84
#